data_AF-A0A317IFJ2-F1
#
_entry.id   AF-A0A317IFJ2-F1
#
_cell.length_a   1.000
_cell.length_b   1.000
_cell.length_c   1.000
_cell.angle_alpha   90.00
_cell.angle_beta   90.00
_cell.angle_gamma   90.00
#
_symmetry.space_group_name_H-M   'P 1'
#
loop_
_entity.id
_entity.type
_entity.pdbx_description
1 polymer ?
#
loop_
_entity_poly.entity_id
_entity_poly.type
_entity_poly.pdbx_seq_one_letter_code
_entity_poly.pdbx_strand_id
1 'polypeptide(L)'
;MRLAALVLLPAMAAHAAGVTFNRDVLPILQKNCQSCHRPGEVGPMPLETYSDTRPWARAIKAAVLARKMPPWAADPQYGRFANDRRLSEADIHKIAEWVDAGAPEGDAKDKPAPAAWKEGWSIRP
;
A
#
# COMPACT_ATOMS: atom_id res chain seq x y z
N MET A 1 -1.70 54.05 27.32
CA MET A 1 -1.66 53.11 26.19
C MET A 1 -1.03 51.80 26.64
N ARG A 2 -1.82 50.72 26.81
CA ARG A 2 -1.28 49.38 27.03
C ARG A 2 -1.19 48.69 25.68
N LEU A 3 0.04 48.48 25.19
CA LEU A 3 0.31 47.67 24.01
C LEU A 3 0.03 46.20 24.38
N ALA A 4 -1.01 45.62 23.77
CA ALA A 4 -1.24 44.18 23.84
C ALA A 4 -0.35 43.51 22.80
N ALA A 5 0.65 42.74 23.27
CA ALA A 5 1.47 41.91 22.41
C ALA A 5 0.66 40.68 21.98
N LEU A 6 0.41 40.56 20.68
CA LEU A 6 -0.23 39.38 20.09
C LEU A 6 0.83 38.27 19.98
N VAL A 7 0.75 37.29 20.88
CA VAL A 7 1.61 36.09 20.82
C VAL A 7 1.08 35.18 19.72
N LEU A 8 1.78 35.11 18.58
CA LEU A 8 1.55 34.04 17.60
C LEU A 8 2.13 32.73 18.15
N LEU A 9 1.25 31.84 18.60
CA LEU A 9 1.62 30.45 18.87
C LEU A 9 1.78 29.72 17.52
N PRO A 10 2.90 29.01 17.28
CA PRO A 10 3.02 28.15 16.12
C PRO A 10 2.02 27.00 16.27
N ALA A 11 1.18 26.81 15.26
CA ALA A 11 0.34 25.64 15.15
C ALA A 11 1.24 24.42 14.97
N MET A 12 1.43 23.64 16.04
CA MET A 12 1.94 22.28 15.95
C MET A 12 0.91 21.49 15.14
N ALA A 13 1.21 21.26 13.86
CA ALA A 13 0.45 20.33 13.05
C ALA A 13 0.62 18.95 13.67
N ALA A 14 -0.34 18.54 14.50
CA ALA A 14 -0.47 17.15 14.92
C ALA A 14 -0.53 16.32 13.64
N HIS A 15 0.48 15.48 13.42
CA HIS A 15 0.46 14.49 12.35
C HIS A 15 -0.71 13.56 12.68
N ALA A 16 -1.87 13.81 12.09
CA ALA A 16 -3.06 13.03 12.33
C ALA A 16 -2.72 11.54 12.09
N ALA A 17 -3.22 10.67 12.96
CA ALA A 17 -3.03 9.22 12.93
C ALA A 17 -3.73 8.56 11.72
N GLY A 18 -3.49 9.07 10.51
CA GLY A 18 -4.04 8.58 9.25
C GLY A 18 -3.21 7.45 8.66
N VAL A 19 -3.77 6.79 7.64
CA VAL A 19 -3.13 5.69 6.91
C VAL A 19 -1.90 6.19 6.14
N THR A 20 -0.76 5.53 6.28
CA THR A 20 0.49 5.90 5.58
C THR A 20 1.03 4.77 4.71
N PHE A 21 1.87 5.12 3.73
CA PHE A 21 2.47 4.14 2.84
C PHE A 21 3.33 3.14 3.62
N ASN A 22 4.30 3.63 4.40
CA ASN A 22 5.28 2.79 5.07
C ASN A 22 4.63 1.81 6.06
N ARG A 23 3.70 2.30 6.87
CA ARG A 23 3.07 1.50 7.94
C ARG A 23 1.96 0.58 7.43
N ASP A 24 1.09 1.10 6.56
CA ASP A 24 -0.21 0.46 6.31
C ASP A 24 -0.32 -0.12 4.90
N VAL A 25 0.21 0.56 3.87
CA VAL A 25 0.04 0.15 2.46
C VAL A 25 1.14 -0.78 1.98
N LEU A 26 2.40 -0.50 2.33
CA LEU A 26 3.54 -1.31 1.90
C LEU A 26 3.42 -2.79 2.32
N PRO A 27 2.98 -3.14 3.54
CA PRO A 27 2.73 -4.54 3.89
C PRO A 27 1.67 -5.21 2.99
N ILE A 28 0.63 -4.47 2.60
CA ILE A 28 -0.41 -4.98 1.68
C ILE A 28 0.20 -5.21 0.29
N LEU A 29 1.00 -4.27 -0.22
CA LEU A 29 1.66 -4.40 -1.52
C LEU A 29 2.65 -5.57 -1.54
N GLN A 30 3.45 -5.74 -0.48
CA GLN A 30 4.35 -6.89 -0.31
C GLN A 30 3.59 -8.21 -0.40
N LYS A 31 2.51 -8.35 0.37
CA LYS A 31 1.74 -9.59 0.44
C LYS A 31 0.96 -9.87 -0.85
N ASN A 32 0.27 -8.87 -1.38
CA ASN A 32 -0.77 -9.07 -2.39
C ASN A 32 -0.32 -8.70 -3.81
N CYS A 33 0.64 -7.79 -3.99
CA CYS A 33 0.97 -7.20 -5.30
C CYS A 33 2.38 -7.56 -5.81
N GLN A 34 3.39 -7.59 -4.95
CA GLN A 34 4.80 -7.67 -5.35
C GLN A 34 5.25 -9.04 -5.91
N SER A 35 4.42 -10.08 -5.92
CA SER A 35 4.76 -11.27 -6.72
C SER A 35 4.73 -11.01 -8.21
N CYS A 36 3.98 -10.00 -8.63
CA CYS A 36 3.83 -9.61 -10.03
C CYS A 36 4.40 -8.21 -10.26
N HIS A 37 4.23 -7.30 -9.29
CA HIS A 37 4.67 -5.90 -9.39
C HIS A 37 6.01 -5.66 -8.70
N ARG A 38 7.05 -6.33 -9.18
CA ARG A 38 8.45 -6.11 -8.82
C ARG A 38 9.32 -6.24 -10.08
N PRO A 39 10.56 -5.72 -10.08
CA PRO A 39 11.46 -5.84 -11.23
C PRO A 39 11.62 -7.29 -11.70
N GLY A 40 11.54 -7.49 -13.03
CA GLY A 40 11.69 -8.81 -13.65
C GLY A 40 10.42 -9.68 -13.68
N GLU A 41 9.32 -9.23 -13.06
CA GLU A 41 8.04 -9.94 -13.08
C GLU A 41 7.04 -9.32 -14.08
N VAL A 42 5.87 -9.95 -14.21
CA VAL A 42 4.87 -9.63 -15.24
C VAL A 42 4.19 -8.25 -15.09
N GLY A 43 4.23 -7.65 -13.90
CA GLY A 43 3.59 -6.37 -13.62
C GLY A 43 4.36 -5.21 -14.30
N PRO A 44 3.67 -4.26 -14.96
CA PRO A 44 4.32 -3.25 -15.78
C PRO A 44 5.04 -2.15 -14.98
N MET A 45 4.88 -2.11 -13.66
CA MET A 45 5.54 -1.17 -12.76
C MET A 45 5.88 -1.84 -11.42
N PRO A 46 7.02 -1.49 -10.80
CA PRO A 46 7.34 -1.94 -9.46
C PRO A 46 6.46 -1.24 -8.42
N LEU A 47 6.12 -1.96 -7.35
CA LEU A 47 5.36 -1.44 -6.20
C LEU A 47 6.12 -1.73 -4.89
N GLU A 48 7.45 -1.61 -4.94
CA GLU A 48 8.37 -1.93 -3.84
C GLU A 48 8.69 -0.73 -2.95
N THR A 49 8.82 0.45 -3.55
CA THR A 49 9.12 1.69 -2.83
C THR A 49 8.00 2.71 -2.93
N TYR A 50 8.03 3.72 -2.07
CA TYR A 50 7.08 4.83 -2.13
C TYR A 50 7.20 5.61 -3.44
N SER A 51 8.43 5.91 -3.87
CA SER A 51 8.69 6.61 -5.13
C SER A 51 8.14 5.85 -6.33
N ASP A 52 8.24 4.52 -6.32
CA ASP A 52 7.71 3.69 -7.40
C ASP A 52 6.18 3.64 -7.37
N THR A 53 5.59 3.55 -6.16
CA THR A 53 4.15 3.33 -5.97
C THR A 53 3.33 4.61 -6.14
N ARG A 54 3.82 5.74 -5.60
CA ARG A 54 3.05 6.99 -5.47
C ARG A 54 2.47 7.50 -6.80
N PRO A 55 3.17 7.44 -7.95
CA PRO A 55 2.59 7.85 -9.24
C PRO A 55 1.34 7.04 -9.64
N TRP A 56 1.23 5.80 -9.18
CA TRP A 56 0.15 4.88 -9.53
C TRP A 56 -0.98 4.84 -8.50
N ALA A 57 -0.89 5.59 -7.41
CA ALA A 57 -1.84 5.59 -6.30
C ALA A 57 -3.31 5.57 -6.74
N ARG A 58 -3.71 6.49 -7.62
CA ARG A 58 -5.09 6.56 -8.16
C ARG A 58 -5.48 5.34 -8.98
N ALA A 59 -4.57 4.82 -9.80
CA ALA A 59 -4.81 3.62 -10.62
C ALA A 59 -4.93 2.37 -9.74
N ILE A 60 -4.09 2.26 -8.70
CA ILE A 60 -4.16 1.19 -7.71
C ILE A 60 -5.52 1.21 -7.03
N LYS A 61 -5.94 2.37 -6.48
CA LYS A 61 -7.27 2.52 -5.84
C LYS A 61 -8.40 2.07 -6.78
N ALA A 62 -8.42 2.55 -8.02
CA ALA A 62 -9.44 2.16 -8.98
C ALA A 62 -9.44 0.65 -9.27
N ALA A 63 -8.27 0.03 -9.41
CA ALA A 63 -8.13 -1.39 -9.70
C ALA A 63 -8.58 -2.28 -8.52
N VAL A 64 -8.24 -1.92 -7.29
CA VAL A 64 -8.62 -2.69 -6.10
C VAL A 64 -10.10 -2.54 -5.77
N LEU A 65 -10.68 -1.34 -5.92
CA LEU A 65 -12.12 -1.12 -5.72
C LEU A 65 -12.95 -1.89 -6.75
N ALA A 66 -12.48 -1.98 -7.99
CA ALA A 66 -13.12 -2.76 -9.04
C ALA A 66 -12.84 -4.28 -8.93
N ARG A 67 -12.11 -4.73 -7.89
CA ARG A 67 -11.61 -6.11 -7.73
C ARG A 67 -10.90 -6.68 -8.97
N LYS A 68 -10.30 -5.82 -9.79
CA LYS A 68 -9.47 -6.24 -10.92
C LYS A 68 -8.09 -6.69 -10.45
N MET A 69 -7.65 -6.18 -9.30
CA MET A 69 -6.35 -6.46 -8.72
C MET A 69 -6.45 -6.91 -7.26
N PRO A 70 -5.63 -7.88 -6.85
CA PRO A 70 -4.86 -8.78 -7.73
C PRO A 70 -5.80 -9.72 -8.51
N PRO A 71 -5.43 -10.14 -9.74
CA PRO A 71 -6.24 -11.05 -10.51
C PRO A 71 -6.33 -12.40 -9.78
N TRP A 72 -7.55 -12.90 -9.58
CA TRP A 72 -7.79 -14.18 -8.95
C TRP A 72 -8.93 -14.90 -9.69
N ALA A 73 -8.57 -15.92 -10.47
CA ALA A 73 -9.52 -16.67 -11.28
C ALA A 73 -10.15 -17.86 -10.54
N ALA A 74 -9.61 -18.26 -9.38
CA ALA A 74 -10.11 -19.44 -8.69
C ALA A 74 -11.45 -19.15 -8.00
N ASP A 75 -12.42 -20.03 -8.23
CA ASP A 75 -13.77 -19.89 -7.70
C ASP A 75 -13.76 -20.02 -6.16
N PRO A 76 -14.27 -19.00 -5.43
CA PRO A 76 -14.29 -19.01 -3.97
C PRO A 76 -15.15 -20.13 -3.36
N GLN A 77 -16.07 -20.74 -4.12
CA GLN A 77 -16.94 -21.81 -3.65
C GLN A 77 -16.21 -23.16 -3.48
N TYR A 78 -15.06 -23.35 -4.14
CA TYR A 78 -14.35 -24.63 -4.17
C TYR A 78 -13.12 -24.71 -3.26
N GLY A 79 -12.94 -23.73 -2.36
CA GLY A 79 -11.97 -23.81 -1.27
C GLY A 79 -11.09 -22.57 -1.09
N ARG A 80 -10.16 -22.67 -0.13
CA ARG A 80 -9.11 -21.66 0.11
C ARG A 80 -7.79 -22.19 -0.44
N PHE A 81 -7.20 -21.45 -1.37
CA PHE A 81 -5.94 -21.82 -2.00
C PHE A 81 -4.78 -21.18 -1.25
N ALA A 82 -3.66 -21.90 -1.12
CA ALA A 82 -2.48 -21.42 -0.39
C ALA A 82 -1.88 -20.14 -1.02
N ASN A 83 -2.10 -19.92 -2.30
CA ASN A 83 -1.65 -18.75 -3.06
C ASN A 83 -2.75 -17.70 -3.27
N ASP A 84 -3.87 -17.75 -2.56
CA ASP A 84 -4.93 -16.73 -2.64
C ASP A 84 -4.38 -15.36 -2.25
N ARG A 85 -4.39 -14.44 -3.21
CA ARG A 85 -3.86 -13.08 -3.05
C ARG A 85 -4.95 -12.04 -2.90
N ARG A 86 -6.23 -12.42 -2.84
CA ARG A 86 -7.33 -11.46 -2.77
C ARG A 86 -7.15 -10.51 -1.59
N LEU A 87 -7.47 -9.25 -1.83
CA LEU A 87 -7.49 -8.25 -0.76
C LEU A 87 -8.73 -8.48 0.12
N SER A 88 -8.55 -8.29 1.42
CA SER A 88 -9.68 -8.14 2.33
C SER A 88 -10.35 -6.78 2.12
N GLU A 89 -11.61 -6.61 2.51
CA GLU A 89 -12.26 -5.30 2.47
C GLU A 89 -11.50 -4.24 3.29
N ALA A 90 -10.91 -4.65 4.42
CA ALA A 90 -10.10 -3.78 5.24
C ALA A 90 -8.84 -3.30 4.52
N ASP A 91 -8.19 -4.16 3.75
CA ASP A 91 -7.00 -3.78 2.96
C ASP A 91 -7.37 -2.87 1.79
N ILE A 92 -8.49 -3.15 1.11
CA ILE A 92 -9.02 -2.26 0.07
C ILE A 92 -9.31 -0.88 0.66
N HIS A 93 -9.94 -0.82 1.84
CA HIS A 93 -10.27 0.43 2.52
C HIS A 93 -9.01 1.22 2.88
N LYS A 94 -8.00 0.58 3.48
CA LYS A 94 -6.72 1.23 3.78
C LYS A 94 -6.07 1.83 2.55
N ILE A 95 -6.03 1.08 1.44
CA ILE A 95 -5.49 1.61 0.17
C ILE A 95 -6.31 2.82 -0.28
N ALA A 96 -7.64 2.74 -0.26
CA ALA A 96 -8.51 3.84 -0.67
C ALA A 96 -8.32 5.09 0.19
N GLU A 97 -8.33 4.94 1.52
CA GLU A 97 -8.12 6.02 2.49
C GLU A 97 -6.74 6.67 2.31
N TRP A 98 -5.69 5.86 2.14
CA TRP A 98 -4.35 6.37 1.88
C TRP A 98 -4.32 7.26 0.63
N VAL A 99 -4.93 6.81 -0.47
CA VAL A 99 -5.00 7.59 -1.71
C VAL A 99 -5.81 8.86 -1.52
N ASP A 100 -6.94 8.80 -0.82
CA ASP A 100 -7.82 9.96 -0.57
C ASP A 100 -7.18 10.99 0.36
N ALA A 101 -6.32 10.56 1.28
CA ALA A 101 -5.49 11.41 2.12
C ALA A 101 -4.29 12.04 1.36
N GLY A 102 -4.20 11.87 0.04
CA GLY A 102 -3.13 12.40 -0.79
C GLY A 102 -1.90 11.48 -0.89
N ALA A 103 -2.03 10.22 -0.46
CA ALA A 103 -0.99 9.20 -0.46
C ALA A 103 0.28 9.60 0.33
N PRO A 104 0.17 9.87 1.64
CA PRO A 104 1.33 10.22 2.48
C PRO A 104 2.30 9.05 2.64
N GLU A 105 3.61 9.32 2.61
CA GLU A 105 4.64 8.29 2.79
C GLU A 105 4.64 7.72 4.21
N GLY A 106 4.56 8.59 5.22
CA GLY A 106 4.73 8.23 6.63
C GLY A 106 6.19 8.15 7.06
N ASP A 107 6.41 7.75 8.32
CA ASP A 107 7.75 7.65 8.89
C ASP A 107 8.53 6.47 8.28
N ALA A 108 9.80 6.67 7.96
CA ALA A 108 10.66 5.61 7.42
C ALA A 108 10.88 4.47 8.42
N LYS A 109 10.79 4.73 9.74
CA LYS A 109 10.95 3.71 10.78
C LYS A 109 9.81 2.68 10.80
N ASP A 110 8.65 3.04 10.24
CA ASP A 110 7.48 2.17 10.19
C ASP A 110 7.53 1.22 8.99
N LYS A 111 8.56 1.34 8.13
CA LYS A 111 8.72 0.54 6.93
C LYS A 111 8.99 -0.93 7.33
N PRO A 112 8.19 -1.91 6.87
CA PRO A 112 8.49 -3.32 7.09
C PRO A 112 9.80 -3.69 6.41
N ALA A 113 10.43 -4.76 6.87
CA ALA A 113 11.53 -5.37 6.14
C ALA A 113 11.07 -5.72 4.70
N PRO A 114 11.94 -5.59 3.68
CA PRO A 114 11.61 -6.03 2.33
C PRO A 114 11.17 -7.49 2.31
N ALA A 115 10.16 -7.80 1.50
CA ALA A 115 9.72 -9.18 1.31
C ALA A 115 10.84 -10.00 0.67
N ALA A 116 11.07 -11.21 1.19
CA ALA A 116 12.04 -12.14 0.61
C ALA A 116 11.38 -12.94 -0.51
N TRP A 117 11.94 -12.84 -1.72
CA TRP A 117 11.46 -13.54 -2.90
C TRP A 117 12.43 -14.63 -3.32
N LYS A 118 11.90 -15.81 -3.65
CA LYS A 118 12.72 -16.86 -4.27
C LYS A 118 12.90 -16.53 -5.73
N GLU A 119 14.14 -16.47 -6.19
CA GLU A 119 14.46 -16.41 -7.61
C GLU A 119 14.24 -17.80 -8.24
N GLY A 120 13.69 -17.83 -9.45
CA GLY A 120 13.51 -19.07 -10.23
C GLY A 120 12.30 -19.93 -9.85
N TRP A 121 12.34 -21.20 -10.26
CA TRP A 121 11.24 -22.15 -10.11
C TRP A 121 10.97 -22.49 -8.63
N SER A 122 9.78 -22.17 -8.14
CA SER A 122 9.40 -22.29 -6.73
C SER A 122 8.63 -23.57 -6.37
N ILE A 123 8.29 -24.39 -7.37
CA ILE A 123 7.63 -25.68 -7.18
C ILE A 123 8.72 -26.76 -7.03
N ARG A 124 8.72 -27.47 -5.91
CA ARG A 124 9.63 -28.63 -5.75
C ARG A 124 9.16 -29.77 -6.67
N PRO A 125 10.07 -30.51 -7.33
CA PRO A 125 9.70 -31.69 -8.13
C PRO A 125 8.86 -32.69 -7.36
#